data_AF-A0A9W6WN09-F1
#
_entry.id   AF-A0A9W6WN09-F1
#
_cell.length_a   1.000
_cell.length_b   1.000
_cell.length_c   1.000
_cell.angle_alpha   90.00
_cell.angle_beta   90.00
_cell.angle_gamma   90.00
#
_symmetry.space_group_name_H-M   'P 1'
#
loop_
_entity.id
_entity.type
_entity.pdbx_description
1 polymer ?
#
loop_
_entity_poly.entity_id
_entity_poly.type
_entity_poly.pdbx_seq_one_letter_code
_entity_poly.pdbx_strand_id
1 'polypeptide(L)'
;MAEVLVSVKTSFNKRLLEVWCDFDWLVDVDTVTDEFILTKVDEITSSVKNKTVPDVAALFKENVKINLAEGDVRERVMQFFENAASTLKSKGGTSSSGATKVSD
;
A
#
# COMPACT_ATOMS: atom_id res chain seq x y z
N MET A 1 -16.61 -16.61 -32.70
CA MET A 1 -15.38 -15.79 -32.62
C MET A 1 -14.42 -16.53 -31.71
N ALA A 2 -13.21 -16.83 -32.17
CA ALA A 2 -12.22 -17.52 -31.34
C ALA A 2 -11.69 -16.53 -30.30
N GLU A 3 -11.73 -16.92 -29.03
CA GLU A 3 -11.14 -16.16 -27.93
C GLU A 3 -9.62 -16.27 -28.05
N VAL A 4 -8.95 -15.16 -28.34
CA VAL A 4 -7.48 -15.12 -28.41
C VAL A 4 -6.97 -14.91 -27.00
N LEU A 5 -6.46 -15.97 -26.39
CA LEU A 5 -5.73 -15.87 -25.13
C LEU A 5 -4.33 -15.31 -25.40
N VAL A 6 -4.09 -14.06 -25.01
CA VAL A 6 -2.79 -13.41 -25.11
C VAL A 6 -2.05 -13.60 -23.79
N SER A 7 -0.77 -13.98 -23.86
CA SER A 7 0.03 -14.17 -22.66
C SER A 7 0.20 -12.87 -21.88
N VAL A 8 -0.02 -12.94 -20.57
CA VAL A 8 0.12 -11.82 -19.64
C VAL A 8 1.57 -11.35 -19.58
N LYS A 9 2.52 -12.29 -19.47
CA LYS A 9 3.96 -12.02 -19.49
C LYS A 9 4.38 -11.24 -20.73
N THR A 10 3.87 -11.62 -21.90
CA THR A 10 4.20 -10.93 -23.17
C THR A 10 3.53 -9.57 -23.32
N SER A 11 2.41 -9.35 -22.63
CA SER A 11 1.66 -8.08 -22.64
C SER A 11 2.21 -7.07 -21.63
N PHE A 12 2.99 -7.52 -20.65
CA PHE A 12 3.56 -6.68 -19.61
C PHE A 12 4.71 -5.82 -20.15
N ASN A 13 4.88 -4.64 -19.55
CA ASN A 13 6.10 -3.87 -19.77
C ASN A 13 7.30 -4.67 -19.25
N LYS A 14 8.20 -5.07 -20.15
CA LYS A 14 9.33 -5.95 -19.84
C LYS A 14 10.20 -5.42 -18.69
N ARG A 15 10.59 -4.14 -18.74
CA ARG A 15 11.44 -3.54 -17.71
C ARG A 15 10.77 -3.48 -16.33
N LEU A 16 9.47 -3.20 -16.31
CA LEU A 16 8.70 -3.22 -15.06
C LEU A 16 8.64 -4.63 -14.47
N LEU A 17 8.39 -5.64 -15.31
CA LEU A 17 8.33 -7.03 -14.88
C LEU A 17 9.67 -7.52 -14.33
N GLU A 18 10.79 -7.18 -14.99
CA GLU A 18 12.15 -7.48 -14.49
C GLU A 18 12.39 -6.88 -13.11
N VAL A 19 12.05 -5.61 -12.91
CA VAL A 19 12.20 -4.94 -11.60
C VAL A 19 11.36 -5.63 -10.51
N TRP A 20 10.11 -6.00 -10.80
CA TRP A 20 9.29 -6.71 -9.82
C TRP A 20 9.83 -8.10 -9.50
N CYS A 21 10.31 -8.84 -10.50
CA CYS A 21 10.96 -10.12 -10.32
C CYS A 21 12.22 -10.01 -9.45
N ASP A 22 13.07 -9.03 -9.72
CA ASP A 22 14.36 -8.86 -9.04
C ASP A 22 14.24 -8.34 -7.59
N PHE A 23 13.28 -7.46 -7.31
CA PHE A 23 13.22 -6.73 -6.04
C PHE A 23 12.06 -7.11 -5.14
N ASP A 24 10.86 -7.31 -5.70
CA ASP A 24 9.66 -7.55 -4.89
C ASP A 24 9.37 -9.04 -4.75
N TRP A 25 9.46 -9.80 -5.84
CA TRP A 25 9.07 -11.20 -5.87
C TRP A 25 10.26 -12.15 -5.65
N LEU A 26 11.49 -11.68 -5.90
CA LEU A 26 12.74 -12.43 -5.75
C LEU A 26 12.72 -13.75 -6.55
N VAL A 27 12.23 -13.68 -7.79
CA VAL A 27 12.11 -14.81 -8.72
C VAL A 27 12.79 -14.50 -10.03
N ASP A 28 13.24 -15.52 -10.75
CA ASP A 28 13.78 -15.33 -12.10
C ASP A 28 12.65 -15.04 -13.09
N VAL A 29 12.77 -13.92 -13.81
CA VAL A 29 11.80 -13.49 -14.84
C VAL A 29 11.56 -14.56 -15.90
N ASP A 30 12.55 -15.41 -16.21
CA ASP A 30 12.39 -16.48 -17.19
C ASP A 30 11.48 -17.60 -16.67
N THR A 31 11.46 -17.81 -15.36
CA THR A 31 10.66 -18.88 -14.69
C THR A 31 9.23 -18.46 -14.35
N VAL A 32 8.92 -17.16 -14.41
CA VAL A 32 7.59 -16.62 -14.10
C VAL A 32 6.55 -17.02 -15.15
N THR A 33 5.40 -17.51 -14.68
CA THR A 33 4.23 -17.88 -15.51
C THR A 33 3.15 -16.78 -15.48
N ASP A 34 2.22 -16.84 -16.43
CA ASP A 34 1.10 -15.89 -16.51
C ASP A 34 0.21 -15.96 -15.27
N GLU A 35 -0.04 -17.17 -14.74
CA GLU A 35 -0.82 -17.37 -13.52
C GLU A 35 -0.15 -16.69 -12.33
N PHE A 36 1.17 -16.79 -12.19
CA PHE A 36 1.91 -16.13 -11.12
C PHE A 36 1.76 -14.61 -11.19
N ILE A 37 1.92 -14.03 -12.38
CA ILE A 37 1.76 -12.58 -12.57
C ILE A 37 0.33 -12.16 -12.21
N LEU A 38 -0.68 -12.90 -12.67
CA LEU A 38 -2.08 -12.62 -12.35
C LEU A 38 -2.36 -12.74 -10.85
N THR A 39 -1.82 -13.75 -10.17
CA THR A 39 -1.94 -13.89 -8.71
C THR A 39 -1.32 -12.70 -8.00
N LYS A 40 -0.13 -12.24 -8.40
CA LYS A 40 0.51 -11.06 -7.80
C LYS A 40 -0.25 -9.77 -8.04
N VAL A 41 -0.79 -9.58 -9.24
CA VAL A 41 -1.67 -8.44 -9.54
C VAL A 41 -2.97 -8.52 -8.73
N ASP A 42 -3.54 -9.72 -8.55
CA ASP A 42 -4.73 -9.90 -7.73
C ASP A 42 -4.43 -9.67 -6.23
N GLU A 43 -3.28 -10.10 -5.71
CA GLU A 43 -2.81 -9.78 -4.36
C GLU A 43 -2.70 -8.26 -4.15
N ILE A 44 -2.08 -7.53 -5.09
CA ILE A 44 -1.97 -6.07 -5.04
C ILE A 44 -3.36 -5.43 -5.07
N THR A 45 -4.21 -5.80 -6.04
CA THR A 45 -5.53 -5.17 -6.20
C THR A 45 -6.52 -5.58 -5.11
N SER A 46 -6.42 -6.78 -4.54
CA SER A 46 -7.23 -7.27 -3.41
C SER A 46 -6.81 -6.63 -2.09
N SER A 47 -5.51 -6.35 -1.90
CA SER A 47 -5.02 -5.56 -0.76
C SER A 47 -5.59 -4.13 -0.77
N VAL A 48 -5.83 -3.58 -1.97
CA VAL A 48 -6.46 -2.26 -2.17
C VAL A 48 -7.99 -2.35 -2.04
N LYS A 49 -8.62 -3.50 -2.30
CA LYS A 49 -10.08 -3.67 -2.24
C LYS A 49 -10.69 -3.58 -0.85
N ASN A 50 -9.92 -3.73 0.23
CA ASN A 50 -10.47 -3.62 1.60
C ASN A 50 -10.15 -2.32 2.33
N LYS A 51 -9.38 -1.40 1.73
CA LYS A 51 -9.25 -0.02 2.20
C LYS A 51 -8.98 0.85 0.99
N THR A 52 -9.94 1.72 0.67
CA THR A 52 -9.70 2.94 -0.10
C THR A 52 -8.30 3.43 0.21
N VAL A 53 -7.41 3.58 -0.79
CA VAL A 53 -6.15 4.32 -0.60
C VAL A 53 -6.58 5.61 0.09
N PRO A 54 -6.32 5.77 1.40
CA PRO A 54 -6.96 6.83 2.11
C PRO A 54 -6.38 8.10 1.52
N ASP A 55 -7.23 9.12 1.33
CA ASP A 55 -6.78 10.39 0.79
C ASP A 55 -5.69 10.93 1.72
N VAL A 56 -4.43 10.69 1.34
CA VAL A 56 -3.26 10.98 2.16
C VAL A 56 -3.19 12.48 2.40
N ALA A 57 -3.63 13.28 1.43
CA ALA A 57 -3.71 14.72 1.57
C ALA A 57 -4.77 15.11 2.60
N ALA A 58 -5.97 14.53 2.56
CA ALA A 58 -7.00 14.77 3.58
C ALA A 58 -6.55 14.34 4.98
N LEU A 59 -5.90 13.18 5.08
CA LEU A 59 -5.40 12.65 6.35
C LEU A 59 -4.31 13.51 6.98
N PHE A 60 -3.35 13.98 6.18
CA PHE A 60 -2.30 14.87 6.66
C PHE A 60 -2.86 16.24 7.00
N LYS A 61 -3.80 16.76 6.21
CA LYS A 61 -4.48 18.02 6.49
C LYS A 61 -5.25 17.97 7.83
N GLU A 62 -5.82 16.83 8.17
CA GLU A 62 -6.53 16.65 9.44
C GLU A 62 -5.57 16.50 10.63
N ASN A 63 -4.58 15.60 10.50
CA ASN A 63 -3.81 15.06 11.63
C ASN A 63 -2.39 15.63 11.77
N VAL A 64 -1.85 16.30 10.75
CA VAL A 64 -0.47 16.81 10.71
C VAL A 64 -0.50 18.33 10.62
N LYS A 65 -0.71 18.98 11.77
CA LYS A 65 -0.78 20.44 11.91
C LYS A 65 0.32 20.95 12.81
N ILE A 66 0.86 22.12 12.48
CA ILE A 66 1.79 22.84 13.34
C ILE A 66 1.04 23.34 14.58
N ASN A 67 1.49 22.97 15.77
CA ASN A 67 0.94 23.46 17.02
C ASN A 67 1.41 24.90 17.29
N LEU A 68 0.60 25.89 16.92
CA LEU A 68 0.96 27.31 17.11
C LEU A 68 0.95 27.77 18.57
N ALA A 69 0.42 26.97 19.50
CA ALA A 69 0.49 27.26 20.92
C ALA A 69 1.86 26.91 21.54
N GLU A 70 2.66 26.08 20.86
CA GLU A 70 4.05 25.81 21.25
C GLU A 70 4.94 27.00 20.88
N GLY A 71 5.57 27.58 21.91
CA GLY A 71 6.43 28.76 21.80
C GLY A 71 7.85 28.41 21.34
N ASP A 72 8.33 27.21 21.64
CA ASP A 72 9.61 26.72 21.14
C ASP A 72 9.45 26.23 19.68
N VAL A 73 10.08 26.99 18.77
CA VAL A 73 10.03 26.71 17.33
C VAL A 73 10.60 25.33 17.00
N ARG A 74 11.67 24.90 17.69
CA ARG A 74 12.30 23.61 17.44
C ARG A 74 11.38 22.48 17.87
N GLU A 75 10.84 22.58 19.08
CA GLU A 75 9.93 21.58 19.64
C GLU A 75 8.67 21.43 18.77
N ARG A 76 8.10 22.56 18.34
CA ARG A 76 6.96 22.61 17.41
C ARG A 76 7.21 21.92 16.08
N VAL A 77 8.42 22.04 15.52
CA VAL A 77 8.81 21.36 14.27
C VAL A 77 8.99 19.87 14.49
N MET A 78 9.56 19.45 15.63
CA MET A 78 9.72 18.03 15.96
C MET A 78 8.36 17.33 16.13
N GLN A 79 7.42 17.96 16.84
CA GLN A 79 6.05 17.45 16.99
C GLN A 79 5.33 17.27 15.64
N PHE A 80 5.55 18.17 14.68
CA PHE A 80 4.99 18.03 13.33
C PHE A 80 5.47 16.75 12.64
N PHE A 81 6.78 16.47 12.67
CA PHE A 81 7.35 15.27 12.05
C PHE A 81 6.94 13.98 12.77
N GLU A 82 6.86 14.01 14.11
CA GLU A 82 6.38 12.88 14.90
C GLU A 82 4.92 12.53 14.59
N ASN A 83 4.06 13.55 14.46
CA ASN A 83 2.65 13.37 14.09
C ASN A 83 2.49 12.84 12.65
N ALA A 84 3.33 13.30 11.72
CA ALA A 84 3.36 12.77 10.36
C ALA A 84 3.74 11.29 10.33
N ALA A 85 4.82 10.91 11.01
CA ALA A 85 5.27 9.52 11.09
C ALA A 85 4.22 8.61 11.77
N SER A 86 3.59 9.09 12.83
CA SER A 86 2.54 8.37 13.55
C SER A 86 1.27 8.18 12.71
N THR A 87 0.90 9.19 11.91
CA THR A 87 -0.25 9.13 10.99
C THR A 87 -0.06 8.08 9.90
N LEU A 88 1.16 7.98 9.33
CA LEU A 88 1.52 6.95 8.35
C LEU A 88 1.51 5.55 8.96
N LYS A 89 2.06 5.40 10.17
CA LYS A 89 2.17 4.11 10.87
C LYS A 89 0.81 3.56 11.30
N SER A 90 -0.07 4.41 11.82
CA SER A 90 -1.41 4.02 12.31
C SER A 90 -2.32 3.46 11.21
N LYS A 91 -2.22 4.01 9.98
CA LYS A 91 -3.06 3.57 8.86
C LYS A 91 -2.41 2.52 7.95
N GLY A 92 -1.12 2.26 8.10
CA GLY A 92 -0.39 1.18 7.41
C GLY A 92 -0.56 -0.23 8.00
N GLY A 93 -1.34 -0.43 9.08
CA GLY A 93 -1.36 -1.74 9.77
C GLY A 93 -2.58 -2.04 10.65
N THR A 94 -3.80 -1.97 10.13
CA THR A 94 -5.00 -2.40 10.88
C THR A 94 -6.04 -3.11 10.01
N SER A 95 -5.75 -4.33 9.57
CA SER A 95 -6.84 -5.29 9.36
C SER A 95 -7.54 -5.54 10.70
N SER A 96 -8.86 -5.58 10.63
CA SER A 96 -9.82 -5.72 11.71
C SER A 96 -9.50 -6.83 12.72
N SER A 97 -9.54 -6.53 14.02
CA SER A 97 -10.00 -7.49 15.03
C SER A 97 -11.41 -7.09 15.46
N GLY A 98 -12.41 -7.62 14.75
CA GLY A 98 -13.78 -7.64 15.23
C GLY A 98 -13.90 -8.72 16.29
N ALA A 99 -13.69 -8.37 17.56
CA ALA A 99 -14.09 -9.21 18.67
C ALA A 99 -15.59 -8.97 18.93
N THR A 100 -16.44 -9.78 18.29
CA THR A 100 -17.85 -9.92 18.68
C THR A 100 -17.89 -10.45 20.11
N LYS A 101 -18.25 -9.61 21.09
CA LYS A 101 -18.68 -10.11 22.39
C LYS A 101 -20.04 -10.77 22.21
N VAL A 102 -20.06 -12.10 22.19
CA VAL A 102 -21.27 -12.86 22.53
C VAL A 102 -21.38 -12.82 24.05
N SER A 103 -22.43 -12.19 24.56
CA SER A 103 -22.85 -12.32 25.95
C SER A 103 -23.78 -13.53 26.04
N ASP A 104 -23.56 -14.38 27.04
CA ASP A 104 -24.48 -15.44 27.51
C ASP A 104 -25.88 -14.88 27.84
#